data_AF-A0A0F9FNL4-F1
#
_entry.id   AF-A0A0F9FNL4-F1
#
_cell.length_a   1.000
_cell.length_b   1.000
_cell.length_c   1.000
_cell.angle_alpha   90.00
_cell.angle_beta   90.00
_cell.angle_gamma   90.00
#
_symmetry.space_group_name_H-M   'P 1'
#
loop_
_entity.id
_entity.type
_entity.pdbx_description
1 polymer ?
#
loop_
_entity_poly.entity_id
_entity_poly.type
_entity_poly.pdbx_seq_one_letter_code
_entity_poly.pdbx_strand_id
1 'polypeptide(L)'
;MRKALIDETGTVVNVVEIAADSDWPVPDGHKLVSSSIASTGDTYANKKFASAVIAPEAAVVVSDAAFTKEERQAIRERLGLEA
;
A
#
# COMPACT_ATOMS: atom_id res chain seq x y z
N MET A 1 -19.19 6.16 -11.68
CA MET A 1 -19.55 5.71 -10.31
C MET A 1 -18.35 5.04 -9.67
N ARG A 2 -17.94 5.47 -8.48
CA ARG A 2 -16.81 4.87 -7.74
C ARG A 2 -17.19 3.52 -7.15
N LYS A 3 -16.37 2.50 -7.42
CA LYS A 3 -16.56 1.12 -6.98
C LYS A 3 -15.26 0.56 -6.41
N ALA A 4 -15.37 -0.21 -5.33
CA ALA A 4 -14.27 -0.96 -4.75
C ALA A 4 -14.26 -2.38 -5.32
N LEU A 5 -13.10 -2.83 -5.78
CA LEU A 5 -12.84 -4.22 -6.15
C LEU A 5 -12.32 -4.95 -4.91
N ILE A 6 -13.04 -5.99 -4.50
CA ILE A 6 -12.78 -6.74 -3.28
C ILE A 6 -12.47 -8.19 -3.67
N ASP A 7 -11.41 -8.75 -3.10
CA ASP A 7 -11.01 -10.14 -3.32
C ASP A 7 -11.84 -11.14 -2.47
N GLU A 8 -11.53 -12.43 -2.59
CA GLU A 8 -12.17 -13.52 -1.85
C GLU A 8 -11.98 -13.43 -0.33
N THR A 9 -10.89 -12.78 0.11
CA THR A 9 -10.59 -12.56 1.53
C THR A 9 -11.43 -11.43 2.13
N GLY A 10 -12.09 -10.64 1.28
CA GLY A 10 -12.83 -9.45 1.69
C GLY A 10 -11.96 -8.20 1.72
N THR A 11 -10.73 -8.23 1.18
CA THR A 11 -9.84 -7.06 1.11
C THR A 11 -10.12 -6.24 -0.14
N VAL A 12 -10.17 -4.91 0.00
CA VAL A 12 -10.24 -3.99 -1.13
C VAL A 12 -8.87 -3.94 -1.79
N VAL A 13 -8.77 -4.56 -2.97
CA VAL A 13 -7.52 -4.61 -3.74
C VAL A 13 -7.39 -3.43 -4.70
N ASN A 14 -8.51 -2.81 -5.10
CA ASN A 14 -8.49 -1.65 -5.98
C ASN A 14 -9.76 -0.80 -5.82
N VAL A 15 -9.69 0.47 -6.23
CA VAL A 15 -10.82 1.39 -6.30
C VAL A 15 -10.87 1.99 -7.70
N VAL A 16 -11.95 1.70 -8.42
CA VAL A 16 -12.11 2.04 -9.84
C VAL A 16 -13.34 2.90 -10.06
N GLU A 17 -13.26 3.83 -11.01
CA GLU A 17 -14.41 4.57 -11.49
C GLU A 17 -14.96 3.92 -12.75
N ILE A 18 -16.21 3.45 -12.67
CA ILE A 18 -16.89 2.75 -13.76
C ILE A 18 -18.10 3.58 -14.17
N ALA A 19 -18.25 3.83 -15.48
CA ALA A 19 -19.43 4.54 -15.99
C ALA A 19 -20.72 3.76 -15.64
N ALA A 20 -21.85 4.47 -15.54
CA ALA A 20 -23.14 3.78 -15.51
C ALA A 20 -23.25 2.94 -16.78
N ASP A 21 -23.70 1.69 -16.66
CA ASP A 21 -23.91 0.76 -17.78
C ASP A 21 -22.64 0.27 -18.49
N SER A 22 -21.47 0.41 -17.86
CA SER A 22 -20.24 -0.19 -18.37
C SER A 22 -20.14 -1.67 -17.98
N ASP A 23 -19.92 -2.53 -18.97
CA ASP A 23 -19.64 -3.96 -18.83
C ASP A 23 -18.17 -4.22 -18.43
N TRP A 24 -17.68 -3.52 -17.42
CA TRP A 24 -16.30 -3.71 -16.98
C TRP A 24 -16.10 -5.15 -16.48
N PRO A 25 -15.15 -5.91 -17.05
CA PRO A 25 -14.98 -7.31 -16.72
C PRO A 25 -14.43 -7.44 -15.29
N VAL A 26 -15.21 -8.05 -14.40
CA VAL A 26 -14.78 -8.31 -13.03
C VAL A 26 -13.86 -9.53 -13.04
N PRO A 27 -12.61 -9.42 -12.53
CA PRO A 27 -11.72 -10.56 -12.42
C PRO A 27 -12.33 -11.69 -11.56
N ASP A 28 -12.01 -12.94 -11.90
CA ASP A 28 -12.46 -14.09 -11.13
C ASP A 28 -12.07 -13.99 -9.65
N GLY A 29 -12.95 -14.46 -8.77
CA GLY A 29 -12.77 -14.36 -7.31
C GLY A 29 -12.94 -12.95 -6.74
N HIS A 30 -13.24 -11.95 -7.58
CA HIS A 30 -13.44 -10.58 -7.11
C HIS A 30 -14.91 -10.16 -7.20
N LYS A 31 -15.27 -9.18 -6.37
CA LYS A 31 -16.58 -8.53 -6.38
C LYS A 31 -16.41 -7.02 -6.43
N LEU A 32 -17.31 -6.36 -7.16
CA LEU A 32 -17.41 -4.91 -7.17
C LEU A 32 -18.50 -4.43 -6.21
N VAL A 33 -18.15 -3.50 -5.34
CA VAL A 33 -19.08 -2.85 -4.42
C VAL A 33 -19.03 -1.35 -4.59
N SER A 34 -20.18 -0.71 -4.82
CA SER A 34 -20.27 0.75 -4.88
C SER A 34 -19.88 1.36 -3.53
N SER A 35 -18.92 2.28 -3.53
CA SER A 35 -18.44 2.94 -2.31
C SER A 35 -17.85 4.30 -2.63
N SER A 36 -18.15 5.29 -1.78
CA SER A 36 -17.53 6.62 -1.81
C SER A 36 -16.35 6.75 -0.85
N ILE A 37 -16.21 5.81 0.10
CA ILE A 37 -15.26 5.91 1.22
C ILE A 37 -14.16 4.84 1.19
N ALA A 38 -14.34 3.79 0.40
CA ALA A 38 -13.39 2.67 0.37
C ALA A 38 -12.02 3.12 -0.16
N SER A 39 -10.99 2.63 0.49
CA SER A 39 -9.57 2.77 0.11
C SER A 39 -8.95 1.39 -0.08
N THR A 40 -7.90 1.33 -0.91
CA THR A 40 -7.13 0.09 -1.08
C THR A 40 -6.53 -0.35 0.26
N GLY A 41 -6.65 -1.63 0.58
CA GLY A 41 -6.27 -2.21 1.86
C GLY A 41 -7.42 -2.30 2.86
N ASP A 42 -8.52 -1.56 2.68
CA ASP A 42 -9.69 -1.68 3.57
C ASP A 42 -10.28 -3.09 3.54
N THR A 43 -10.86 -3.52 4.65
CA THR A 43 -11.60 -4.79 4.72
C THR A 43 -13.10 -4.54 4.55
N TYR A 44 -13.75 -5.29 3.65
CA TYR A 44 -15.18 -5.29 3.42
C TYR A 44 -15.84 -6.52 4.06
N ALA A 45 -16.45 -6.32 5.23
CA ALA A 45 -17.18 -7.34 5.98
C ALA A 45 -18.53 -6.80 6.46
N ASN A 46 -19.55 -7.66 6.53
CA ASN A 46 -20.89 -7.28 7.02
C ASN A 46 -21.49 -6.02 6.32
N LYS A 47 -21.25 -5.87 5.02
CA LYS A 47 -21.65 -4.71 4.20
C LYS A 47 -21.04 -3.37 4.64
N LYS A 48 -19.93 -3.37 5.37
CA LYS A 48 -19.21 -2.17 5.82
C LYS A 48 -17.75 -2.24 5.41
N PHE A 49 -17.16 -1.07 5.11
CA PHE A 49 -15.72 -0.92 4.95
C PHE A 49 -15.11 -0.58 6.30
N ALA A 50 -14.06 -1.29 6.69
CA ALA A 50 -13.23 -0.99 7.84
C ALA A 50 -11.83 -0.67 7.31
N SER A 51 -11.30 0.50 7.65
CA SER A 51 -9.94 0.84 7.24
C SER A 51 -8.95 -0.14 7.83
N ALA A 52 -8.02 -0.60 6.99
CA ALA A 52 -6.87 -1.33 7.49
C ALA A 52 -6.12 -0.39 8.44
N VAL A 53 -6.09 -0.77 9.72
CA VAL A 53 -5.15 -0.20 10.67
C VAL A 53 -3.79 -0.76 10.30
N ILE A 54 -3.14 -0.13 9.33
CA ILE A 54 -1.72 -0.36 9.08
C ILE A 54 -1.02 0.26 10.29
N ALA A 55 -0.64 -0.58 11.26
CA ALA A 55 0.33 -0.14 12.24
C ALA A 55 1.54 0.36 11.45
N PRO A 56 1.94 1.64 11.57
CA PRO A 56 3.11 2.11 10.86
C PRO A 56 4.26 1.20 11.26
N GLU A 57 4.84 0.48 10.31
CA GLU A 57 6.08 -0.23 10.55
C GLU A 57 7.05 0.79 11.17
N ALA A 58 7.58 0.46 12.35
CA ALA A 58 8.51 1.33 13.02
C ALA A 58 9.64 1.62 12.01
N ALA A 59 9.81 2.89 11.65
CA ALA A 59 10.88 3.31 10.78
C ALA A 59 12.19 2.72 11.33
N VAL A 60 12.82 1.82 10.59
CA VAL A 60 14.13 1.29 10.96
C VAL A 60 15.10 2.45 10.79
N VAL A 61 15.34 3.17 11.89
CA VAL A 61 16.39 4.18 11.94
C VAL A 61 17.70 3.42 11.83
N VAL A 62 18.24 3.38 10.63
CA VAL A 62 19.60 2.90 10.36
C VAL A 62 20.54 3.91 11.02
N SER A 63 20.80 3.72 12.32
CA SER A 63 21.76 4.56 13.05
C SER A 63 23.14 4.46 12.37
N ASP A 64 23.93 5.54 12.41
CA ASP A 64 25.32 5.63 11.87
C ASP A 64 26.28 4.52 12.36
N ALA A 65 25.85 3.71 13.33
CA ALA A 65 26.54 2.50 13.78
C ALA A 65 26.40 1.32 12.81
N ALA A 66 25.51 1.38 11.81
CA ALA A 66 25.27 0.31 10.84
C ALA A 66 26.40 0.14 9.80
N PHE A 67 27.25 1.16 9.66
CA PHE A 67 28.39 1.09 8.76
C PHE A 67 29.62 0.61 9.53
N THR A 68 30.30 -0.39 8.98
CA THR A 68 31.65 -0.79 9.40
C THR A 68 32.62 0.39 9.22
N LYS A 69 33.82 0.32 9.83
CA LYS A 69 34.82 1.39 9.67
C LYS A 69 35.22 1.53 8.19
N GLU A 70 35.29 0.41 7.48
CA GLU A 70 35.60 0.32 6.06
C GLU A 70 34.53 1.01 5.20
N GLU A 71 33.24 0.75 5.47
CA GLU A 71 32.13 1.40 4.73
C GLU A 71 32.10 2.91 4.97
N ARG A 72 32.36 3.35 6.20
CA ARG A 72 32.48 4.79 6.51
C ARG A 72 33.64 5.45 5.77
N GLN A 73 34.78 4.76 5.66
CA GLN A 73 35.94 5.28 4.95
C GLN A 73 35.67 5.39 3.44
N ALA A 74 35.08 4.36 2.83
CA ALA A 74 34.71 4.37 1.42
C ALA A 74 33.67 5.46 1.08
N ILE A 75 32.70 5.71 1.97
CA ILE A 75 31.72 6.80 1.79
C ILE A 75 32.40 8.17 1.88
N ARG A 76 33.32 8.37 2.84
CA ARG A 76 34.05 9.64 3.00
C ARG A 76 34.96 9.94 1.82
N GLU A 77 35.68 8.94 1.31
CA GLU A 77 36.50 9.06 0.10
C GLU A 77 35.63 9.40 -1.12
N ARG A 78 34.49 8.72 -1.29
CA ARG A 78 33.57 8.99 -2.41
C ARG A 78 32.93 10.38 -2.36
N LEU A 79 32.72 10.91 -1.16
CA LEU A 79 32.15 12.25 -0.95
C LEU A 79 33.24 13.36 -0.93
N GLY A 80 34.52 13.01 -1.07
CA GLY A 80 35.62 13.98 -1.02
C GLY A 80 35.76 14.67 0.34
N LEU A 81 35.26 14.04 1.40
CA LEU A 81 35.34 14.52 2.77
C LEU A 81 36.63 13.98 3.39
N GLU A 82 37.77 14.48 2.93
CA GLU A 82 39.08 14.27 3.57
C GLU A 82 39.06 14.82 5.02
N ALA A 83 39.85 14.17 5.88
CA ALA A 83 39.83 14.27 7.35
C ALA A 83 40.10 15.67 7.92
#